data_AF-D6NKH3-F1
#
_entry.id   AF-D6NKH3-F1
#
_cell.length_a   1.000
_cell.length_b   1.000
_cell.length_c   1.000
_cell.angle_alpha   90.00
_cell.angle_beta   90.00
_cell.angle_gamma   90.00
#
_symmetry.space_group_name_H-M   'P 1'
#
loop_
_entity.id
_entity.type
_entity.pdbx_description
1 polymer ?
#
loop_
_entity_poly.entity_id
_entity_poly.type
_entity_poly.pdbx_seq_one_letter_code
_entity_poly.pdbx_strand_id
1 'polypeptide(L)'
;EFEDHFQARVKQMEWHTSLLVRTDNLGRYKDPEYFGRPFHSGMSERSEESGLDVDSPVGDRGNCRVTAFTRVENIDSQAAVKKLLFDEKKYTMEQQLTALKANRDGYEEMRLDIVNNAPKRGNDDDYED
;
A
#
# COMPACT_ATOMS: atom_id res chain seq x y z
N GLU A 1 -0.42 10.19 21.71
CA GLU A 1 0.12 11.22 20.79
C GLU A 1 -0.10 10.79 19.33
N PHE A 2 0.14 11.66 18.34
CA PHE A 2 0.08 11.24 16.92
C PHE A 2 1.12 10.15 16.60
N GLU A 3 2.28 10.22 17.24
CA GLU A 3 3.37 9.25 17.04
C GLU A 3 2.93 7.82 17.38
N ASP A 4 2.16 7.61 18.45
CA ASP A 4 1.65 6.29 18.81
C ASP A 4 0.73 5.72 17.73
N HIS A 5 -0.12 6.57 17.14
CA HIS A 5 -0.99 6.21 16.03
C HIS A 5 -0.18 5.86 14.78
N PHE A 6 0.86 6.66 14.48
CA PHE A 6 1.77 6.40 13.36
C PHE A 6 2.52 5.08 13.52
N GLN A 7 3.09 4.81 14.70
CA GLN A 7 3.80 3.56 15.00
C GLN A 7 2.88 2.34 14.93
N ALA A 8 1.63 2.45 15.41
CA ALA A 8 0.64 1.40 15.26
C ALA A 8 0.38 1.08 13.78
N ARG A 9 0.30 2.11 12.92
CA ARG A 9 0.17 1.95 11.46
C ARG A 9 1.41 1.31 10.84
N VAL A 10 2.62 1.75 11.20
CA VAL A 10 3.88 1.16 10.69
C VAL A 10 3.89 -0.34 10.95
N LYS A 11 3.57 -0.76 12.18
CA LYS A 11 3.47 -2.19 12.53
C LYS A 11 2.46 -2.96 11.68
N GLN A 12 1.31 -2.35 11.36
CA GLN A 12 0.34 -2.96 10.45
C GLN A 12 0.90 -3.06 9.04
N MET A 13 1.52 -2.00 8.51
CA MET A 13 2.10 -2.00 7.16
C MET A 13 3.23 -3.02 7.00
N GLU A 14 4.08 -3.18 8.00
CA GLU A 14 5.12 -4.22 8.03
C GLU A 14 4.50 -5.62 7.95
N TRP A 15 3.45 -5.87 8.74
CA TRP A 15 2.75 -7.15 8.73
C TRP A 15 2.09 -7.43 7.37
N HIS A 16 1.34 -6.47 6.81
CA HIS A 16 0.70 -6.62 5.51
C HIS A 16 1.72 -6.86 4.40
N THR A 17 2.80 -6.08 4.38
CA THR A 17 3.86 -6.22 3.36
C THR A 17 4.54 -7.59 3.48
N SER A 18 4.87 -8.02 4.71
CA SER A 18 5.46 -9.33 4.95
C SER A 18 4.57 -10.47 4.47
N LEU A 19 3.25 -10.38 4.72
CA LEU A 19 2.29 -11.38 4.27
C LEU A 19 2.21 -11.42 2.73
N LEU A 20 2.03 -10.27 2.08
CA LEU A 20 1.88 -10.18 0.62
C LEU A 20 3.14 -10.66 -0.11
N VAL A 21 4.33 -10.28 0.36
CA VAL A 21 5.60 -10.69 -0.24
C VAL A 21 5.81 -12.21 -0.14
N ARG A 22 5.41 -12.84 0.96
CA ARG A 22 5.50 -14.30 1.10
C ARG A 22 4.60 -15.01 0.09
N THR A 23 3.39 -14.51 -0.12
CA THR A 23 2.46 -15.06 -1.12
C THR A 23 3.01 -14.90 -2.53
N ASP A 24 3.53 -13.72 -2.86
CA ASP A 24 4.14 -13.45 -4.18
C ASP A 24 5.36 -14.35 -4.43
N ASN A 25 6.24 -14.50 -3.45
CA ASN A 25 7.40 -15.39 -3.54
C ASN A 25 7.01 -16.85 -3.71
N LEU A 26 5.96 -17.30 -3.02
CA LEU A 26 5.45 -18.66 -3.18
C LEU A 26 4.90 -18.88 -4.59
N GLY A 27 4.12 -17.93 -5.11
CA GLY A 27 3.62 -17.94 -6.48
C GLY A 27 4.77 -18.10 -7.48
N ARG A 28 5.76 -17.22 -7.42
CA ARG A 28 6.93 -17.28 -8.31
C ARG A 28 7.71 -18.58 -8.27
N TYR A 29 7.84 -19.19 -7.08
CA TYR A 29 8.53 -20.47 -6.97
C TYR A 29 7.72 -21.61 -7.61
N LYS A 30 6.39 -21.50 -7.64
CA LYS A 30 5.46 -22.51 -8.12
C LYS A 30 4.97 -22.28 -9.55
N ASP A 31 5.02 -21.07 -10.05
CA ASP A 31 4.55 -20.70 -11.39
C ASP A 31 5.20 -21.56 -12.49
N PRO A 32 6.50 -21.89 -12.47
CA PRO A 32 7.10 -22.76 -13.48
C PRO A 32 6.53 -24.19 -13.49
N GLU A 33 6.02 -24.69 -12.34
CA GLU A 33 5.43 -26.02 -12.23
C GLU A 33 4.01 -26.07 -12.82
N TYR A 34 3.26 -24.96 -12.74
CA TYR A 34 1.84 -24.93 -13.12
C TYR A 34 1.56 -24.19 -14.44
N PHE A 35 2.40 -23.23 -14.81
CA PHE A 35 2.12 -22.25 -15.86
C PHE A 35 3.31 -22.03 -16.81
N GLY A 36 3.95 -23.10 -17.27
CA GLY A 36 5.05 -22.99 -18.23
C GLY A 36 4.69 -22.19 -19.48
N ARG A 37 5.61 -21.36 -19.97
CA ARG A 37 5.39 -20.40 -21.08
C ARG A 37 6.33 -20.68 -22.25
N PRO A 38 6.16 -21.81 -22.97
CA PRO A 38 7.13 -22.26 -23.97
C PRO A 38 7.34 -21.25 -25.11
N PHE A 39 6.30 -20.53 -25.54
CA PHE A 39 6.43 -19.50 -26.57
C PHE A 39 7.26 -18.31 -26.09
N HIS A 40 7.06 -17.85 -24.84
CA HIS A 40 7.82 -16.74 -24.28
C HIS A 40 9.28 -17.16 -23.99
N SER A 41 9.46 -18.38 -23.49
CA SER A 41 10.78 -18.98 -23.26
C SER A 41 11.59 -19.11 -24.55
N GLY A 42 10.95 -19.48 -25.68
CA GLY A 42 11.61 -19.55 -26.99
C GLY A 42 11.90 -18.20 -27.67
N MET A 43 11.59 -17.08 -27.00
CA MET A 43 11.96 -15.73 -27.45
C MET A 43 12.99 -15.07 -26.50
N SER A 44 13.44 -15.78 -25.46
CA SER A 44 14.33 -15.25 -24.43
C SER A 44 15.68 -15.95 -24.50
N GLU A 45 16.74 -15.18 -24.79
CA GLU A 45 18.12 -15.66 -24.88
C GLU A 45 18.54 -16.44 -23.63
N ARG A 46 18.18 -15.94 -22.43
CA ARG A 46 18.45 -16.64 -21.16
C ARG A 46 17.84 -18.04 -21.14
N SER A 47 16.60 -18.18 -21.59
CA SER A 47 15.89 -19.46 -21.59
C SER A 47 16.46 -20.42 -22.63
N GLU A 48 16.88 -19.90 -23.78
CA GLU A 48 17.56 -20.70 -24.82
C GLU A 48 18.92 -21.22 -24.34
N GLU A 49 19.75 -20.36 -23.72
CA GLU A 49 21.07 -20.76 -23.22
C GLU A 49 21.00 -21.72 -22.03
N SER A 50 20.05 -21.51 -21.11
CA SER A 50 19.95 -22.29 -19.87
C SER A 50 19.05 -23.52 -19.97
N GLY A 51 18.19 -23.59 -20.99
CA GLY A 51 17.15 -24.62 -21.09
C GLY A 51 16.06 -24.52 -20.02
N LEU A 52 15.94 -23.37 -19.34
CA LEU A 52 14.95 -23.12 -18.30
C LEU A 52 13.79 -22.28 -18.83
N ASP A 53 12.59 -22.55 -18.34
CA ASP A 53 11.45 -21.69 -18.60
C ASP A 53 11.71 -20.26 -18.12
N VAL A 54 11.20 -19.27 -18.85
CA VAL A 54 11.37 -17.84 -18.58
C VAL A 54 10.86 -17.41 -17.21
N ASP A 55 9.85 -18.09 -16.67
CA ASP A 55 9.30 -17.82 -15.35
C ASP A 55 10.12 -18.51 -14.23
N SER A 56 11.13 -19.32 -14.58
CA SER A 56 12.01 -19.96 -13.59
C SER A 56 12.81 -18.92 -12.80
N PRO A 57 12.76 -18.94 -11.46
CA PRO A 57 13.55 -18.03 -10.63
C PRO A 57 15.04 -18.40 -10.62
N VAL A 58 15.43 -19.56 -11.15
CA VAL A 58 16.81 -20.07 -11.12
C VAL A 58 17.68 -19.28 -12.10
N GLY A 59 18.73 -18.63 -11.57
CA GLY A 59 19.63 -17.80 -12.37
C GLY A 59 19.03 -16.43 -12.74
N ASP A 60 17.84 -16.10 -12.23
CA ASP A 60 17.25 -14.77 -12.43
C ASP A 60 17.99 -13.72 -11.60
N ARG A 61 18.28 -12.58 -12.22
CA ARG A 61 18.89 -11.43 -11.54
C ARG A 61 17.80 -10.68 -10.78
N GLY A 62 17.31 -11.28 -9.69
CA GLY A 62 16.52 -10.63 -8.65
C GLY A 62 15.37 -9.77 -9.17
N ASN A 63 14.28 -10.39 -9.66
CA ASN A 63 13.03 -9.66 -9.80
C ASN A 63 12.43 -9.40 -8.40
N CYS A 64 12.76 -8.26 -7.80
CA CYS A 64 12.24 -7.84 -6.48
C CYS A 64 10.91 -7.08 -6.55
N ARG A 65 10.17 -7.18 -7.66
CA ARG A 65 9.03 -6.30 -7.92
C ARG A 65 7.87 -6.61 -6.98
N VAL A 66 7.62 -5.72 -6.02
CA VAL A 66 6.43 -5.72 -5.18
C VAL A 66 5.62 -4.48 -5.53
N THR A 67 4.37 -4.67 -5.95
CA THR A 67 3.46 -3.54 -6.20
C THR A 67 2.84 -3.10 -4.88
N ALA A 68 3.15 -1.88 -4.45
CA ALA A 68 2.46 -1.25 -3.33
C ALA A 68 1.18 -0.58 -3.81
N PHE A 69 0.08 -0.80 -3.10
CA PHE A 69 -1.22 -0.17 -3.35
C PHE A 69 -1.45 1.00 -2.40
N THR A 70 -2.40 1.88 -2.74
CA THR A 70 -2.95 2.92 -1.86
C THR A 70 -1.97 4.00 -1.39
N ARG A 71 -0.97 4.39 -2.20
CA ARG A 71 0.08 5.33 -1.76
C ARG A 71 -0.50 6.71 -1.42
N VAL A 72 -1.41 7.24 -2.23
CA VAL A 72 -1.94 8.61 -2.08
C VAL A 72 -2.98 8.64 -0.96
N GLU A 73 -3.93 7.72 -0.99
CA GLU A 73 -5.04 7.62 -0.05
C GLU A 73 -4.55 7.46 1.39
N ASN A 74 -3.48 6.70 1.58
CA ASN A 74 -2.85 6.52 2.88
C ASN A 74 -2.21 7.80 3.45
N ILE A 75 -1.65 8.64 2.58
CA ILE A 75 -0.95 9.86 2.99
C ILE A 75 -1.99 10.91 3.34
N ASP A 76 -2.94 11.18 2.44
CA ASP A 76 -4.05 12.12 2.67
C ASP A 76 -4.85 11.75 3.93
N SER A 77 -5.11 10.46 4.16
CA SER A 77 -5.84 10.00 5.35
C SER A 77 -5.07 10.26 6.64
N GLN A 78 -3.74 10.09 6.61
CA GLN A 78 -2.90 10.35 7.78
C GLN A 78 -2.74 11.84 8.05
N ALA A 79 -2.57 12.64 7.01
CA ALA A 79 -2.50 14.10 7.13
C ALA A 79 -3.80 14.67 7.73
N ALA A 80 -4.95 14.17 7.28
CA ALA A 80 -6.25 14.54 7.86
C ALA A 80 -6.38 14.15 9.33
N VAL A 81 -5.93 12.95 9.72
CA VAL A 81 -5.93 12.51 11.12
C VAL A 81 -4.99 13.37 11.97
N LYS A 82 -3.76 13.62 11.50
CA LYS A 82 -2.77 14.45 12.19
C LYS A 82 -3.31 15.85 12.43
N LYS A 83 -3.78 16.52 11.38
CA LYS A 83 -4.24 17.90 11.47
C LYS A 83 -5.52 18.03 12.31
N LEU A 84 -6.58 17.30 11.95
CA LEU A 84 -7.90 17.55 12.53
C LEU A 84 -8.10 16.94 13.92
N LEU A 85 -7.42 15.83 14.24
CA LEU A 85 -7.62 15.10 15.51
C LEU A 85 -6.50 15.35 16.52
N PHE A 86 -5.26 15.57 16.07
CA PHE A 86 -4.11 15.74 16.97
C PHE A 86 -3.65 17.20 17.08
N ASP A 87 -3.43 17.89 15.97
CA ASP A 87 -2.91 19.26 15.97
C ASP A 87 -4.01 20.28 16.33
N GLU A 88 -5.11 20.32 15.57
CA GLU A 88 -6.25 21.23 15.78
C GLU A 88 -7.28 20.70 16.79
N LYS A 89 -7.30 19.38 17.02
CA LYS A 89 -8.22 18.69 17.95
C LYS A 89 -9.70 19.06 17.71
N LYS A 90 -10.07 19.33 16.46
CA LYS A 90 -11.45 19.63 16.04
C LYS A 90 -12.38 18.43 16.29
N TYR A 91 -11.85 17.21 16.18
CA TYR A 91 -12.58 15.96 16.41
C TYR A 91 -11.82 14.99 17.31
N THR A 92 -12.54 14.07 17.94
CA THR A 92 -11.95 12.95 18.68
C THR A 92 -11.83 11.70 17.82
N MET A 93 -10.93 10.78 18.21
CA MET A 93 -10.82 9.46 17.56
C MET A 93 -12.15 8.68 17.60
N GLU A 94 -12.92 8.80 18.68
CA GLU A 94 -14.22 8.13 18.81
C GLU A 94 -15.25 8.69 17.83
N GLN A 95 -15.30 10.02 17.67
CA GLN A 95 -16.16 10.67 16.70
C GLN A 95 -15.80 10.27 15.26
N GLN A 96 -14.51 10.25 14.93
CA GLN A 96 -14.03 9.82 13.62
C GLN A 96 -14.39 8.36 13.35
N LEU A 97 -14.20 7.45 14.31
CA LEU A 97 -14.56 6.04 14.17
C LEU A 97 -16.07 5.84 14.00
N THR A 98 -16.88 6.62 14.72
CA THR A 98 -18.35 6.59 14.60
C THR A 98 -18.77 7.07 13.22
N ALA A 99 -18.22 8.19 12.76
CA ALA A 99 -18.48 8.73 11.43
C ALA A 99 -18.06 7.76 10.31
N LEU A 100 -16.92 7.09 10.45
CA LEU A 100 -16.47 6.07 9.49
C LEU A 100 -17.42 4.87 9.43
N LYS A 101 -17.88 4.36 10.58
CA LYS A 101 -18.85 3.25 10.64
C LYS A 101 -20.20 3.59 10.03
N ALA A 102 -20.61 4.85 10.12
CA ALA A 102 -21.83 5.36 9.51
C ALA A 102 -21.64 5.75 8.03
N ASN A 103 -20.51 5.42 7.39
CA ASN A 103 -20.17 5.88 6.04
C ASN A 103 -20.30 7.41 5.85
N ARG A 104 -20.07 8.16 6.93
CA ARG A 104 -20.23 9.62 7.05
C ARG A 104 -21.68 10.14 6.95
N ASP A 105 -22.70 9.27 6.96
CA ASP A 105 -24.10 9.71 6.96
C ASP A 105 -24.40 10.45 8.28
N GLY A 106 -24.84 11.71 8.17
CA GLY A 106 -25.05 12.60 9.32
C GLY A 106 -23.76 13.22 9.88
N TYR A 107 -22.62 13.01 9.23
CA TYR A 107 -21.31 13.60 9.56
C TYR A 107 -20.72 14.34 8.35
N GLU A 108 -21.56 14.97 7.53
CA GLU A 108 -21.17 15.62 6.28
C GLU A 108 -20.21 16.79 6.51
N GLU A 109 -20.35 17.52 7.61
CA GLU A 109 -19.42 18.60 7.97
C GLU A 109 -18.00 18.06 8.20
N MET A 110 -17.87 16.99 8.99
CA MET A 110 -16.59 16.31 9.21
C MET A 110 -15.99 15.77 7.92
N ARG A 111 -16.84 15.26 7.01
CA ARG A 111 -16.40 14.82 5.68
C ARG A 111 -15.85 15.99 4.87
N LEU A 112 -16.54 17.13 4.84
CA LEU A 112 -16.11 18.32 4.11
C LEU A 112 -14.80 18.88 4.68
N ASP A 113 -14.62 18.85 6.00
CA ASP A 113 -13.36 19.26 6.62
C ASP A 113 -12.19 18.37 6.21
N ILE A 114 -12.39 17.05 6.18
CA ILE A 114 -11.35 16.10 5.75
C ILE A 114 -11.02 16.28 4.26
N VAL A 115 -12.00 16.58 3.42
CA VAL A 115 -11.80 16.70 1.97
C VAL A 115 -11.17 18.04 1.60
N ASN A 116 -11.66 19.14 2.16
CA ASN A 116 -11.31 20.49 1.71
C ASN A 116 -10.29 21.20 2.61
N ASN A 117 -10.25 20.88 3.91
CA ASN A 117 -9.47 21.65 4.89
C ASN A 117 -8.23 20.90 5.40
N ALA A 118 -8.21 19.58 5.26
CA ALA A 118 -7.00 18.81 5.46
C ALA A 118 -6.10 18.88 4.21
N PRO A 119 -4.77 18.95 4.37
CA PRO A 119 -3.80 18.82 3.28
C PRO A 119 -4.09 17.61 2.37
N LYS A 120 -3.62 17.69 1.12
CA LYS A 120 -3.78 16.65 0.08
C LYS A 120 -2.52 16.53 -0.77
N ARG A 121 -2.03 15.30 -0.92
CA ARG A 121 -0.76 15.03 -1.59
C ARG A 121 -0.80 15.50 -3.03
N GLY A 122 0.31 16.09 -3.49
CA GLY A 122 0.45 16.60 -4.86
C GLY A 122 0.18 18.09 -5.01
N ASN A 123 0.08 18.82 -3.89
CA ASN A 123 -0.09 20.27 -3.85
C ASN A 123 1.16 21.03 -3.38
N ASP A 124 2.34 20.39 -3.32
CA ASP A 124 3.60 21.01 -2.86
C ASP A 124 3.50 21.56 -1.42
N ASP A 125 2.91 20.76 -0.53
CA ASP A 125 2.72 21.07 0.90
C ASP A 125 3.64 20.20 1.76
N ASP A 126 4.70 20.81 2.32
CA ASP A 126 5.70 20.16 3.19
C ASP A 126 5.09 19.49 4.44
N TYR A 127 3.86 19.85 4.83
CA TYR A 127 3.18 19.15 5.93
C TYR A 127 2.85 17.69 5.59
N GLU A 128 2.80 17.34 4.30
CA GLU A 128 2.43 16.00 3.81
C GLU A 128 3.53 15.21 3.11
N ASP A 129 4.53 15.87 2.55
CA ASP A 129 5.62 15.23 1.79
C ASP A 129 6.67 14.56 2.69
#